data_AF-A0A847N903-F1
#
_entry.id   AF-A0A847N903-F1
#
_cell.length_a   1.000
_cell.length_b   1.000
_cell.length_c   1.000
_cell.angle_alpha   90.00
_cell.angle_beta   90.00
_cell.angle_gamma   90.00
#
_symmetry.space_group_name_H-M   'P 1'
#
loop_
_entity.id
_entity.type
_entity.pdbx_description
1 polymer ?
#
loop_
_entity_poly.entity_id
_entity_poly.type
_entity_poly.pdbx_seq_one_letter_code
_entity_poly.pdbx_strand_id
1 'polypeptide(L)'
;MLAILIIEIMVFGFLCFYAKDKYEDFTRAQRKKACISITIMPAALLIADKLIIGRFIAYERKISIKLAELYGGRDVKHMLKLHITHKVIHLTAALLSVTLLGVLMDKPGIGYAVFALLILVIVFYASDRRLDERIKKRNFSIRYDFPDFLNRMVLLINAGMTVFRAWEKTVRDRKNMTPLYEELRITYIEIKNGKPEIEAYEDFARRCRVKEITKFVTAVIQNLRKGSSDLVPLLKLQSNECWQLRKSLAKRLGEEASTKLVLPLMIMFVGILIIVILPAVMQLKYL
;
A
#
# COMPACT_ATOMS: atom_id res chain seq x y z
N MET A 1 -26.31 -16.01 -22.30
CA MET A 1 -25.06 -16.08 -21.50
C MET A 1 -23.92 -16.71 -22.27
N LEU A 2 -24.08 -17.91 -22.86
CA LEU A 2 -22.99 -18.60 -23.58
C LEU A 2 -22.45 -17.79 -24.77
N ALA A 3 -23.34 -17.21 -25.59
CA ALA A 3 -22.94 -16.31 -26.68
C ALA A 3 -22.17 -15.06 -26.18
N ILE A 4 -22.53 -14.51 -25.01
CA ILE A 4 -21.85 -13.34 -24.41
C ILE A 4 -20.43 -13.73 -23.99
N LEU A 5 -20.28 -14.87 -23.32
CA LEU A 5 -18.97 -15.39 -22.91
C LEU A 5 -18.05 -15.63 -24.12
N ILE A 6 -18.57 -16.19 -25.22
CA ILE A 6 -17.79 -16.41 -26.45
C ILE A 6 -17.34 -15.07 -27.06
N ILE A 7 -18.22 -14.07 -27.11
CA ILE A 7 -17.90 -12.73 -27.59
C ILE A 7 -16.82 -12.09 -26.71
N GLU A 8 -16.95 -12.17 -25.38
CA GLU A 8 -15.95 -11.64 -24.44
C GLU A 8 -14.57 -12.27 -24.65
N ILE A 9 -14.50 -13.60 -24.77
CA ILE A 9 -13.25 -14.32 -25.00
C ILE A 9 -12.65 -13.97 -26.37
N MET A 10 -13.46 -13.86 -27.43
CA MET A 10 -12.98 -13.45 -28.76
C MET A 10 -12.44 -12.03 -28.75
N VAL A 11 -13.18 -11.08 -28.16
CA VAL A 11 -12.76 -9.67 -28.07
C VAL A 11 -11.48 -9.56 -27.25
N PHE A 12 -11.38 -10.26 -26.13
CA PHE A 12 -10.19 -10.27 -25.30
C PHE A 12 -8.99 -10.91 -26.00
N GLY A 13 -9.20 -12.02 -26.71
CA GLY A 13 -8.18 -12.67 -27.54
C GLY A 13 -7.67 -11.76 -28.65
N PHE A 14 -8.58 -11.08 -29.35
CA PHE A 14 -8.25 -10.09 -30.38
C PHE A 14 -7.46 -8.91 -29.81
N LEU A 15 -7.87 -8.37 -28.65
CA LEU A 15 -7.14 -7.31 -27.97
C LEU A 15 -5.74 -7.74 -27.52
N CYS A 16 -5.58 -8.98 -27.04
CA CYS A 16 -4.27 -9.54 -26.69
C CYS A 16 -3.36 -9.65 -27.91
N PHE A 17 -3.90 -10.09 -29.06
CA PHE A 17 -3.14 -10.19 -30.31
C PHE A 17 -2.74 -8.81 -30.84
N TYR A 18 -3.69 -7.88 -30.93
CA TYR A 18 -3.47 -6.54 -31.47
C TYR A 18 -2.52 -5.69 -30.60
N ALA A 19 -2.56 -5.87 -29.28
CA ALA A 19 -1.76 -5.07 -28.36
C ALA A 19 -0.34 -5.60 -28.13
N LYS A 20 -0.05 -6.83 -28.58
CA LYS A 20 1.21 -7.55 -28.29
C LYS A 20 2.44 -6.78 -28.79
N ASP A 21 2.41 -6.31 -30.03
CA ASP A 21 3.54 -5.62 -30.67
C ASP A 21 3.69 -4.18 -30.17
N LYS A 22 2.58 -3.53 -29.80
CA LYS A 22 2.57 -2.12 -29.36
C LYS A 22 3.18 -1.90 -27.97
N TYR A 23 3.13 -2.91 -27.09
CA TYR A 23 3.56 -2.78 -25.69
C TYR A 23 4.64 -3.80 -25.28
N GLU A 24 5.33 -4.40 -26.25
CA GLU A 24 6.35 -5.42 -26.00
C GLU A 24 7.49 -4.89 -25.11
N ASP A 25 7.96 -3.67 -25.35
CA ASP A 25 9.03 -3.05 -24.56
C ASP A 25 8.65 -2.82 -23.09
N PHE A 26 7.41 -2.37 -22.86
CA PHE A 26 6.88 -2.12 -21.51
C PHE A 26 6.68 -3.42 -20.73
N THR A 27 6.23 -4.48 -21.40
CA THR A 27 6.01 -5.80 -20.79
C THR A 27 7.33 -6.55 -20.55
N ARG A 28 8.35 -6.36 -21.38
CA ARG A 28 9.69 -6.94 -21.20
C ARG A 28 10.38 -6.40 -19.94
N ALA A 29 10.21 -5.11 -19.62
CA ALA A 29 10.72 -4.50 -18.38
C ALA A 29 10.11 -5.12 -17.10
N GLN A 30 8.88 -5.64 -17.19
CA GLN A 30 8.13 -6.23 -16.07
C GLN A 30 8.39 -7.74 -15.89
N ARG A 31 8.90 -8.42 -16.92
CA ARG A 31 9.17 -9.88 -16.94
C ARG A 31 10.12 -10.36 -15.83
N LYS A 32 10.97 -9.48 -15.26
CA LYS A 32 11.90 -9.81 -14.16
C LYS A 32 11.22 -10.05 -12.80
N LYS A 33 9.93 -9.71 -12.63
CA LYS A 33 9.15 -9.93 -11.40
C LYS A 33 8.01 -10.89 -11.74
N ALA A 34 8.23 -12.19 -11.52
CA ALA A 34 7.34 -13.29 -11.92
C ALA A 34 5.85 -13.03 -11.60
N CYS A 35 4.98 -13.08 -12.61
CA CYS A 35 3.55 -13.32 -12.43
C CYS A 35 2.88 -13.79 -13.74
N ILE A 36 1.86 -14.65 -13.61
CA ILE A 36 1.00 -15.24 -14.67
C ILE A 36 0.32 -14.17 -15.57
N SER A 37 0.36 -12.90 -15.16
CA SER A 37 -0.25 -11.73 -15.79
C SER A 37 0.41 -11.25 -17.10
N ILE A 38 1.55 -11.80 -17.53
CA ILE A 38 2.35 -11.26 -18.65
C ILE A 38 1.61 -11.35 -20.00
N THR A 39 0.84 -12.41 -20.24
CA THR A 39 0.13 -12.62 -21.51
C THR A 39 -1.04 -11.64 -21.70
N ILE A 40 -1.66 -11.22 -20.61
CA ILE A 40 -2.87 -10.37 -20.60
C ILE A 40 -2.50 -8.87 -20.52
N MET A 41 -1.28 -8.58 -20.08
CA MET A 41 -0.79 -7.23 -19.82
C MET A 41 -0.89 -6.28 -21.04
N PRO A 42 -0.60 -6.70 -22.29
CA PRO A 42 -0.73 -5.83 -23.46
C PRO A 42 -2.17 -5.37 -23.71
N ALA A 43 -3.14 -6.30 -23.63
CA ALA A 43 -4.57 -5.98 -23.82
C ALA A 43 -5.07 -5.01 -22.74
N ALA A 44 -4.69 -5.27 -21.49
CA ALA A 44 -5.05 -4.39 -20.38
C ALA A 44 -4.41 -3.00 -20.50
N LEU A 45 -3.17 -2.90 -21.01
CA LEU A 45 -2.51 -1.62 -21.29
C LEU A 45 -3.26 -0.82 -22.37
N LEU A 46 -3.72 -1.50 -23.42
CA LEU A 46 -4.45 -0.86 -24.51
C LEU A 46 -5.79 -0.31 -24.04
N ILE A 47 -6.53 -1.10 -23.25
CA ILE A 47 -7.78 -0.68 -22.61
C ILE A 47 -7.51 0.51 -21.68
N ALA A 48 -6.47 0.44 -20.84
CA ALA A 48 -6.09 1.53 -19.94
C ALA A 48 -5.77 2.82 -20.71
N ASP A 49 -4.94 2.75 -21.75
CA ASP A 49 -4.53 3.91 -22.57
C ASP A 49 -5.70 4.56 -23.32
N LYS A 50 -6.67 3.76 -23.80
CA LYS A 50 -7.75 4.27 -24.67
C LYS A 50 -9.02 4.68 -23.91
N LEU A 51 -9.30 4.09 -22.74
CA LEU A 51 -10.54 4.31 -21.98
C LEU A 51 -10.36 5.14 -20.71
N ILE A 52 -9.22 5.03 -20.03
CA ILE A 52 -9.04 5.54 -18.67
C ILE A 52 -8.02 6.68 -18.64
N ILE A 53 -6.86 6.45 -19.28
CA ILE A 53 -5.73 7.37 -19.21
C ILE A 53 -6.07 8.68 -19.95
N GLY A 54 -5.91 9.81 -19.26
CA GLY A 54 -6.25 11.14 -19.79
C GLY A 54 -7.74 11.52 -19.72
N ARG A 55 -8.65 10.58 -19.41
CA ARG A 55 -10.10 10.85 -19.31
C ARG A 55 -10.54 11.17 -17.88
N PHE A 56 -9.84 10.64 -16.86
CA PHE A 56 -10.16 10.84 -15.45
C PHE A 56 -9.04 11.53 -14.66
N ILE A 57 -8.75 12.79 -15.01
CA ILE A 57 -7.61 13.56 -14.49
C ILE A 57 -7.59 13.65 -12.95
N ALA A 58 -8.75 13.84 -12.31
CA ALA A 58 -8.85 13.91 -10.85
C ALA A 58 -8.50 12.58 -10.16
N TYR A 59 -8.90 11.46 -10.75
CA TYR A 59 -8.60 10.11 -10.24
C TYR A 59 -7.11 9.78 -10.43
N GLU A 60 -6.57 10.06 -11.60
CA GLU A 60 -5.14 9.88 -11.89
C GLU A 60 -4.27 10.69 -10.93
N ARG A 61 -4.64 11.95 -10.65
CA ARG A 61 -3.94 12.79 -9.68
C ARG A 61 -3.97 12.20 -8.26
N LYS A 62 -5.12 11.66 -7.83
CA LYS A 62 -5.24 11.03 -6.52
C LYS A 62 -4.33 9.81 -6.38
N ILE A 63 -4.26 8.97 -7.41
CA ILE A 63 -3.42 7.77 -7.40
C ILE A 63 -1.94 8.10 -7.59
N SER A 64 -1.61 9.09 -8.43
CA SER A 64 -0.23 9.51 -8.64
C SER A 64 0.41 10.03 -7.36
N ILE A 65 -0.33 10.79 -6.53
CA ILE A 65 0.13 11.24 -5.21
C ILE A 65 0.41 10.06 -4.27
N LYS A 66 -0.44 9.02 -4.29
CA LYS A 66 -0.31 7.78 -3.50
C LYS A 66 0.88 6.94 -3.95
N LEU A 67 1.10 6.82 -5.26
CA LEU A 67 2.22 6.06 -5.83
C LEU A 67 3.55 6.78 -5.61
N ALA A 68 3.57 8.11 -5.74
CA ALA A 68 4.73 8.93 -5.41
C ALA A 68 5.15 8.77 -3.94
N GLU A 69 4.20 8.52 -3.03
CA GLU A 69 4.48 8.22 -1.62
C GLU A 69 5.15 6.86 -1.41
N LEU A 70 4.74 5.84 -2.17
CA LEU A 70 5.24 4.48 -2.00
C LEU A 70 6.59 4.23 -2.64
N TYR A 71 6.79 4.75 -3.85
CA TYR A 71 7.93 4.40 -4.71
C TYR A 71 8.93 5.56 -4.87
N GLY A 72 8.67 6.70 -4.23
CA GLY A 72 9.38 7.95 -4.49
C GLY A 72 8.93 8.57 -5.81
N GLY A 73 9.24 9.86 -6.03
CA GLY A 73 8.80 10.60 -7.23
C GLY A 73 9.37 10.11 -8.56
N ARG A 74 10.18 9.04 -8.58
CA ARG A 74 10.74 8.46 -9.79
C ARG A 74 9.68 7.65 -10.54
N ASP A 75 9.51 7.96 -11.81
CA ASP A 75 8.62 7.28 -12.75
C ASP A 75 7.17 7.06 -12.27
N VAL A 76 6.60 8.05 -11.57
CA VAL A 76 5.20 8.02 -11.11
C VAL A 76 4.23 7.74 -12.26
N LYS A 77 4.51 8.26 -13.47
CA LYS A 77 3.73 7.98 -14.68
C LYS A 77 3.74 6.50 -15.06
N HIS A 78 4.90 5.85 -14.99
CA HIS A 78 5.05 4.42 -15.27
C HIS A 78 4.31 3.58 -14.22
N MET A 79 4.44 3.95 -12.94
CA MET A 79 3.76 3.26 -11.83
C MET A 79 2.24 3.43 -11.87
N LEU A 80 1.76 4.62 -12.26
CA LEU A 80 0.33 4.89 -12.46
C LEU A 80 -0.23 4.00 -13.56
N LYS A 81 0.47 3.94 -14.70
CA LYS A 81 0.10 3.08 -15.83
C LYS A 81 0.04 1.62 -15.43
N LEU A 82 1.01 1.15 -14.65
CA LEU A 82 1.04 -0.21 -14.13
C LEU A 82 -0.12 -0.49 -13.16
N HIS A 83 -0.44 0.44 -12.26
CA HIS A 83 -1.54 0.27 -11.31
C HIS A 83 -2.89 0.18 -12.03
N ILE A 84 -3.16 1.08 -12.99
CA ILE A 84 -4.37 1.05 -13.81
C ILE A 84 -4.44 -0.26 -14.60
N THR A 85 -3.31 -0.71 -15.17
CA THR A 85 -3.24 -1.99 -15.89
C THR A 85 -3.66 -3.16 -15.00
N HIS A 86 -3.08 -3.31 -13.80
CA HIS A 86 -3.48 -4.39 -12.88
C HIS A 86 -4.95 -4.29 -12.47
N LYS A 87 -5.48 -3.08 -12.30
CA LYS A 87 -6.91 -2.87 -12.01
C LYS A 87 -7.79 -3.37 -13.17
N VAL A 88 -7.44 -3.03 -14.41
CA VAL A 88 -8.14 -3.53 -15.61
C VAL A 88 -8.08 -5.06 -15.69
N ILE A 89 -6.93 -5.67 -15.43
CA ILE A 89 -6.77 -7.13 -15.43
C ILE A 89 -7.70 -7.80 -14.41
N HIS A 90 -7.77 -7.27 -13.19
CA HIS A 90 -8.67 -7.80 -12.16
C HIS A 90 -10.15 -7.63 -12.53
N LEU A 91 -10.51 -6.52 -13.17
CA LEU A 91 -11.88 -6.28 -13.65
C LEU A 91 -12.26 -7.19 -14.81
N THR A 92 -11.39 -7.39 -15.80
CA THR A 92 -11.64 -8.31 -16.91
C THR A 92 -11.75 -9.75 -16.44
N ALA A 93 -10.90 -10.15 -15.48
CA ALA A 93 -10.98 -11.48 -14.86
C ALA A 93 -12.29 -11.67 -14.07
N ALA A 94 -12.71 -10.65 -13.31
CA ALA A 94 -13.98 -10.69 -12.57
C ALA A 94 -15.19 -10.79 -13.51
N LEU A 95 -15.19 -10.02 -14.60
CA LEU A 95 -16.25 -10.08 -15.62
C LEU A 95 -16.37 -11.48 -16.23
N LEU A 96 -15.26 -12.04 -16.72
CA LEU A 96 -15.21 -13.41 -17.28
C LEU A 96 -15.66 -14.47 -16.26
N SER A 97 -15.26 -14.32 -14.98
CA SER A 97 -15.65 -15.27 -13.93
C SER A 97 -17.15 -15.24 -13.63
N VAL A 98 -17.74 -14.05 -13.64
CA VAL A 98 -19.18 -13.87 -13.43
C VAL A 98 -19.90 -14.46 -14.64
N THR A 99 -19.58 -14.06 -15.87
CA THR A 99 -20.26 -14.56 -17.07
C THR A 99 -20.17 -16.08 -17.21
N LEU A 100 -19.04 -16.69 -16.88
CA LEU A 100 -18.88 -18.14 -16.80
C LEU A 100 -19.84 -18.79 -15.78
N LEU A 101 -19.91 -18.25 -14.55
CA LEU A 101 -20.82 -18.76 -13.52
C LEU A 101 -22.29 -18.69 -13.96
N GLY A 102 -22.68 -17.64 -14.69
CA GLY A 102 -24.04 -17.49 -15.17
C GLY A 102 -24.37 -18.32 -16.41
N VAL A 103 -23.37 -18.85 -17.13
CA VAL A 103 -23.56 -19.89 -18.16
C VAL A 103 -23.88 -21.24 -17.51
N LEU A 104 -23.32 -21.52 -16.34
CA LEU A 104 -23.60 -22.74 -15.57
C LEU A 104 -25.01 -22.73 -14.93
N MET A 105 -25.67 -21.56 -14.89
CA MET A 105 -27.03 -21.42 -14.38
C MET A 105 -28.04 -21.50 -15.53
N ASP A 106 -29.03 -22.39 -15.41
CA ASP A 106 -30.04 -22.64 -16.45
C ASP A 106 -30.92 -21.40 -16.74
N LYS A 107 -31.24 -20.60 -15.70
CA LYS A 107 -31.93 -19.30 -15.81
C LYS A 107 -31.38 -18.28 -14.80
N PRO A 108 -30.43 -17.40 -15.19
CA PRO A 108 -29.96 -16.33 -14.30
C PRO A 108 -31.08 -15.30 -14.09
N GLY A 109 -31.61 -15.26 -12.87
CA GLY A 109 -32.61 -14.27 -12.45
C GLY A 109 -31.99 -12.91 -12.08
N ILE A 110 -32.85 -11.96 -11.72
CA ILE A 110 -32.45 -10.60 -11.28
C ILE A 110 -31.45 -10.65 -10.11
N GLY A 111 -31.61 -11.59 -9.17
CA GLY A 111 -30.69 -11.75 -8.04
C GLY A 111 -29.25 -12.05 -8.46
N TYR A 112 -29.05 -12.82 -9.54
CA TYR A 112 -27.73 -13.08 -10.09
C TYR A 112 -27.14 -11.83 -10.77
N ALA A 113 -27.96 -11.02 -11.46
CA ALA A 113 -27.51 -9.76 -12.05
C ALA A 113 -27.04 -8.76 -10.98
N VAL A 114 -27.75 -8.69 -9.84
CA VAL A 114 -27.33 -7.88 -8.69
C VAL A 114 -26.02 -8.40 -8.09
N PHE A 115 -25.88 -9.72 -7.93
CA PHE A 115 -24.65 -10.34 -7.44
C PHE A 115 -23.45 -10.08 -8.36
N ALA A 116 -23.63 -10.24 -9.66
CA ALA A 116 -22.66 -9.92 -10.70
C ALA A 116 -22.16 -8.48 -10.61
N LEU A 117 -23.08 -7.52 -10.48
CA LEU A 117 -22.77 -6.11 -10.33
C LEU A 117 -21.98 -5.85 -9.04
N LEU A 118 -22.41 -6.45 -7.92
CA LEU A 118 -21.72 -6.30 -6.63
C LEU A 118 -20.28 -6.81 -6.69
N ILE A 119 -20.02 -7.96 -7.30
CA ILE A 119 -18.66 -8.48 -7.46
C ILE A 119 -17.78 -7.50 -8.23
N LEU A 120 -18.27 -6.96 -9.36
CA LEU A 120 -17.50 -6.01 -10.17
C LEU A 120 -17.17 -4.74 -9.39
N VAL A 121 -18.14 -4.21 -8.64
CA VAL A 121 -17.94 -3.05 -7.77
C VAL A 121 -16.91 -3.34 -6.67
N ILE A 122 -17.02 -4.49 -6.00
CA ILE A 122 -16.09 -4.91 -4.95
C ILE A 122 -14.66 -5.01 -5.50
N VAL A 123 -14.48 -5.67 -6.65
CA VAL A 123 -13.15 -5.82 -7.29
C VAL A 123 -12.57 -4.46 -7.68
N PHE A 124 -13.39 -3.53 -8.17
CA PHE A 124 -12.96 -2.17 -8.49
C PHE A 124 -12.39 -1.43 -7.27
N TYR A 125 -13.10 -1.47 -6.13
CA TYR A 125 -12.66 -0.79 -4.90
C TYR A 125 -11.54 -1.53 -4.17
N ALA A 126 -11.48 -2.86 -4.26
CA ALA A 126 -10.46 -3.67 -3.61
C ALA A 126 -9.04 -3.32 -4.11
N SER A 127 -8.89 -3.01 -5.40
CA SER A 127 -7.61 -2.58 -5.98
C SER A 127 -7.07 -1.29 -5.33
N ASP A 128 -7.95 -0.30 -5.17
CA ASP A 128 -7.60 0.99 -4.56
C ASP A 128 -7.29 0.81 -3.06
N ARG A 129 -8.04 -0.05 -2.37
CA ARG A 129 -7.82 -0.36 -0.94
C ARG A 129 -6.47 -1.04 -0.69
N ARG A 130 -6.03 -1.95 -1.58
CA ARG A 130 -4.70 -2.58 -1.48
C ARG A 130 -3.57 -1.54 -1.54
N LEU A 131 -3.74 -0.47 -2.32
CA LEU A 131 -2.77 0.62 -2.37
C LEU A 131 -2.71 1.38 -1.04
N ASP A 132 -3.86 1.69 -0.47
CA ASP A 132 -3.96 2.36 0.83
C ASP A 132 -3.37 1.54 1.97
N GLU A 133 -3.60 0.22 1.95
CA GLU A 133 -3.01 -0.70 2.92
C GLU A 133 -1.48 -0.75 2.80
N ARG A 134 -0.92 -0.72 1.59
CA ARG A 134 0.53 -0.65 1.39
C ARG A 134 1.12 0.65 1.94
N ILE A 135 0.47 1.79 1.69
CA ILE A 135 0.89 3.10 2.22
C ILE A 135 0.87 3.07 3.75
N LYS A 136 -0.24 2.61 4.33
CA LYS A 136 -0.37 2.47 5.79
C LYS A 136 0.72 1.59 6.37
N LYS A 137 1.01 0.44 5.75
CA LYS A 137 2.10 -0.46 6.19
C LYS A 137 3.47 0.18 6.10
N ARG A 138 3.79 0.89 5.01
CA ARG A 138 5.05 1.63 4.85
C ARG A 138 5.20 2.69 5.94
N ASN A 139 4.20 3.55 6.10
CA ASN A 139 4.23 4.66 7.07
C ASN A 139 4.29 4.13 8.51
N PHE A 140 3.62 3.02 8.80
CA PHE A 140 3.73 2.32 10.07
C PHE A 140 5.14 1.80 10.31
N SER A 141 5.75 1.11 9.34
CA SER A 141 7.13 0.61 9.44
C SER A 141 8.13 1.74 9.69
N ILE A 142 7.98 2.86 8.99
CA ILE A 142 8.81 4.06 9.17
C ILE A 142 8.68 4.57 10.61
N ARG A 143 7.44 4.78 11.10
CA ARG A 143 7.19 5.27 12.45
C ARG A 143 7.68 4.30 13.53
N TYR A 144 7.61 3.00 13.26
CA TYR A 144 8.05 1.96 14.19
C TYR A 144 9.57 1.93 14.37
N ASP A 145 10.33 2.11 13.28
CA ASP A 145 11.79 2.11 13.29
C ASP A 145 12.41 3.45 13.71
N PHE A 146 11.66 4.54 13.58
CA PHE A 146 12.14 5.90 13.82
C PHE A 146 12.71 6.17 15.24
N PRO A 147 12.11 5.70 16.36
CA PRO A 147 12.70 5.89 17.69
C PRO A 147 14.08 5.25 17.84
N ASP A 148 14.31 4.08 17.22
CA ASP A 148 15.61 3.40 17.27
C ASP A 148 16.69 4.19 16.50
N PHE A 149 16.32 4.74 15.34
CA PHE A 149 17.17 5.67 14.60
C PHE A 149 17.50 6.92 15.44
N LEU A 150 16.51 7.57 16.06
CA LEU A 150 16.71 8.75 16.90
C LEU A 150 17.65 8.48 18.08
N ASN A 151 17.47 7.36 18.78
CA ASN A 151 18.36 6.97 19.89
C ASN A 151 19.82 6.83 19.45
N ARG A 152 20.06 6.23 18.27
CA ARG A 152 21.41 6.14 17.70
C ARG A 152 21.98 7.51 17.37
N MET A 153 21.19 8.39 16.75
CA MET A 153 21.62 9.76 16.45
C MET A 153 21.99 10.52 17.74
N VAL A 154 21.15 10.45 18.77
CA VAL A 154 21.42 11.07 20.08
C VAL A 154 22.71 10.53 20.70
N LEU A 155 22.93 9.21 20.65
CA LEU A 155 24.13 8.59 21.21
C LEU A 155 25.41 9.07 20.49
N LEU A 156 25.39 9.07 19.16
CA LEU A 156 26.55 9.46 18.35
C LEU A 156 26.85 10.95 18.42
N ILE A 157 25.81 11.80 18.43
CA ILE A 157 25.98 13.25 18.58
C ILE A 157 26.50 13.58 19.99
N ASN A 158 26.01 12.91 21.04
CA ASN A 158 26.57 13.05 22.39
C ASN A 158 28.04 12.63 22.48
N ALA A 159 28.47 11.67 21.66
CA ALA A 159 29.87 11.27 21.54
C ALA A 159 30.73 12.27 20.73
N GLY A 160 30.18 13.45 20.37
CA GLY A 160 30.88 14.50 19.65
C GLY A 160 30.86 14.37 18.13
N MET A 161 30.07 13.46 17.55
CA MET A 161 29.93 13.36 16.11
C MET A 161 29.04 14.49 15.56
N THR A 162 29.38 15.02 14.39
CA THR A 162 28.47 15.90 13.64
C THR A 162 27.23 15.14 13.19
N VAL A 163 26.12 15.86 12.95
CA VAL A 163 24.85 15.26 12.51
C VAL A 163 25.05 14.42 11.25
N PHE A 164 25.79 14.94 10.26
CA PHE A 164 26.09 14.20 9.03
C PHE A 164 26.89 12.91 9.28
N ARG A 165 27.93 12.95 10.12
CA ARG A 165 28.70 11.73 10.45
C ARG A 165 27.88 10.72 11.25
N ALA A 166 27.05 11.18 12.17
CA ALA A 166 26.14 10.33 12.93
C ALA A 166 25.12 9.64 12.00
N TRP A 167 24.61 10.37 11.00
CA TRP A 167 23.74 9.84 9.96
C TRP A 167 24.44 8.77 9.13
N GLU A 168 25.62 9.07 8.60
CA GLU A 168 26.42 8.13 7.79
C GLU A 168 26.67 6.83 8.56
N LYS A 169 27.13 6.92 9.81
CA LYS A 169 27.41 5.75 10.65
C LYS A 169 26.14 4.94 10.88
N THR A 170 25.03 5.58 11.19
CA THR A 170 23.75 4.91 11.42
C THR A 170 23.24 4.17 10.17
N VAL A 171 23.43 4.75 8.97
CA VAL A 171 23.07 4.11 7.70
C VAL A 171 23.98 2.92 7.39
N ARG A 172 25.29 3.04 7.62
CA ARG A 172 26.26 1.98 7.32
C ARG A 172 26.17 0.79 8.28
N ASP A 173 25.87 1.03 9.55
CA ASP A 173 25.85 -0.01 10.58
C ASP A 173 24.63 -0.95 10.48
N ARG A 174 23.58 -0.58 9.73
CA ARG A 174 22.36 -1.39 9.63
C ARG A 174 22.35 -2.26 8.38
N LYS A 175 22.27 -3.59 8.59
CA LYS A 175 22.19 -4.59 7.51
C LYS A 175 20.80 -4.72 6.89
N ASN A 176 19.74 -4.46 7.66
CA ASN A 176 18.35 -4.61 7.21
C ASN A 176 17.86 -3.32 6.57
N MET A 177 17.49 -3.39 5.29
CA MET A 177 16.93 -2.26 4.55
C MET A 177 15.41 -2.19 4.82
N THR A 178 15.02 -1.50 5.89
CA THR A 178 13.61 -1.15 6.12
C THR A 178 13.26 0.12 5.33
N PRO A 179 11.96 0.44 5.12
CA PRO A 179 11.57 1.63 4.34
C PRO A 179 12.17 2.93 4.88
N LEU A 180 12.37 3.05 6.19
CA LEU A 180 13.07 4.20 6.76
C LEU A 180 14.54 4.24 6.33
N TYR A 181 15.26 3.12 6.45
CA TYR A 181 16.69 3.06 6.14
C TYR A 181 17.00 3.19 4.65
N GLU A 182 16.07 2.79 3.79
CA GLU A 182 16.16 3.08 2.36
C GLU A 182 16.15 4.58 2.10
N GLU A 183 15.22 5.33 2.71
CA GLU A 183 15.15 6.79 2.59
C GLU A 183 16.35 7.50 3.23
N LEU A 184 16.84 7.01 4.39
CA LEU A 184 18.05 7.51 5.04
C LEU A 184 19.27 7.34 4.13
N ARG A 185 19.40 6.19 3.47
CA ARG A 185 20.49 5.88 2.55
C ARG A 185 20.43 6.73 1.28
N ILE A 186 19.23 6.94 0.71
CA ILE A 186 19.05 7.85 -0.43
C ILE A 186 19.54 9.25 -0.05
N THR A 187 19.12 9.77 1.11
CA THR A 187 19.54 11.08 1.61
C THR A 187 21.06 11.18 1.78
N TYR A 188 21.68 10.16 2.37
CA TYR A 188 23.13 10.09 2.50
C TYR A 188 23.85 10.14 1.15
N ILE A 189 23.35 9.39 0.15
CA ILE A 189 23.92 9.38 -1.21
C ILE A 189 23.72 10.75 -1.88
N GLU A 190 22.55 11.38 -1.74
CA GLU A 190 22.28 12.71 -2.29
C GLU A 190 23.28 13.75 -1.76
N ILE A 191 23.51 13.77 -0.44
CA ILE A 191 24.48 14.68 0.19
C ILE A 191 25.90 14.38 -0.29
N LYS A 192 26.28 13.10 -0.34
CA LYS A 192 27.60 12.68 -0.84
C LYS A 192 27.83 13.07 -2.30
N ASN A 193 26.78 13.12 -3.10
CA ASN A 193 26.81 13.56 -4.50
C ASN A 193 26.78 15.09 -4.66
N GLY A 194 26.93 15.86 -3.57
CA GLY A 194 27.05 17.32 -3.60
C GLY A 194 25.76 18.08 -3.36
N LYS A 195 24.64 17.41 -3.03
CA LYS A 195 23.42 18.11 -2.65
C LYS A 195 23.58 18.78 -1.28
N PRO A 196 23.14 20.05 -1.10
CA PRO A 196 23.18 20.71 0.20
C PRO A 196 22.43 19.93 1.28
N GLU A 197 22.99 19.83 2.49
CA GLU A 197 22.41 19.06 3.60
C GLU A 197 20.97 19.48 3.92
N ILE A 198 20.72 20.79 4.01
CA ILE A 198 19.40 21.35 4.30
C ILE A 198 18.36 20.85 3.29
N GLU A 199 18.68 20.94 1.99
CA GLU A 199 17.78 20.53 0.91
C GLU A 199 17.56 19.00 0.93
N ALA A 200 18.61 18.23 1.16
CA ALA A 200 18.51 16.77 1.26
C ALA A 200 17.64 16.32 2.45
N TYR A 201 17.77 16.97 3.61
CA TYR A 201 16.95 16.68 4.78
C TYR A 201 15.48 17.09 4.58
N GLU A 202 15.21 18.22 3.92
CA GLU A 202 13.85 18.59 3.54
C GLU A 202 13.23 17.55 2.59
N ASP A 203 13.97 17.09 1.59
CA ASP A 203 13.50 16.03 0.70
C ASP A 203 13.28 14.71 1.42
N PHE A 204 14.13 14.35 2.37
CA PHE A 204 13.92 13.19 3.23
C PHE A 204 12.59 13.29 3.98
N ALA A 205 12.26 14.43 4.58
CA ALA A 205 10.97 14.64 5.23
C ALA A 205 9.80 14.52 4.23
N ARG A 206 9.93 15.13 3.04
CA ARG A 206 8.93 15.07 1.97
C ARG A 206 8.68 13.64 1.47
N ARG A 207 9.71 12.81 1.34
CA ARG A 207 9.60 11.40 0.89
C ARG A 207 9.05 10.47 1.99
N CYS A 208 9.36 10.75 3.25
CA CYS A 208 8.83 9.97 4.36
C CYS A 208 7.35 10.25 4.64
N ARG A 209 6.89 11.51 4.52
CA ARG A 209 5.51 11.96 4.83
C ARG A 209 5.01 11.56 6.23
N VAL A 210 5.93 11.45 7.19
CA VAL A 210 5.63 11.16 8.60
C VAL A 210 5.87 12.41 9.43
N LYS A 211 4.88 12.78 10.26
CA LYS A 211 4.91 14.02 11.07
C LYS A 211 6.12 14.06 12.00
N GLU A 212 6.43 12.94 12.63
CA GLU A 212 7.55 12.77 13.53
C GLU A 212 8.90 13.03 12.83
N ILE A 213 9.05 12.56 11.59
CA ILE A 213 10.24 12.81 10.78
C ILE A 213 10.35 14.29 10.40
N THR A 214 9.23 14.92 10.04
CA THR A 214 9.21 16.34 9.67
C THR A 214 9.66 17.23 10.83
N LYS A 215 9.21 16.93 12.06
CA LYS A 215 9.65 17.62 13.28
C LYS A 215 11.15 17.46 13.51
N PHE A 216 11.67 16.24 13.35
CA PHE A 216 13.09 15.95 13.51
C PHE A 216 13.96 16.71 12.50
N VAL A 217 13.61 16.67 11.22
CA VAL A 217 14.32 17.39 10.15
C VAL A 217 14.32 18.89 10.43
N THR A 218 13.21 19.45 10.90
CA THR A 218 13.12 20.87 11.27
C THR A 218 14.11 21.20 12.39
N ALA A 219 14.20 20.37 13.43
CA ALA A 219 15.15 20.56 14.52
C ALA A 219 16.62 20.46 14.05
N VAL A 220 16.92 19.51 13.17
CA VAL A 220 18.26 19.36 12.56
C VAL A 220 18.62 20.59 11.73
N ILE A 221 17.73 21.06 10.85
CA ILE A 221 17.97 22.25 10.02
C ILE A 221 18.16 23.50 10.88
N GLN A 222 17.36 23.66 11.95
CA GLN A 222 17.53 24.76 12.89
C GLN A 222 18.90 24.73 13.58
N ASN A 223 19.36 23.53 13.99
CA ASN A 223 20.70 23.36 14.55
C ASN A 223 21.80 23.70 13.53
N LEU A 224 21.68 23.26 12.28
CA LEU A 224 22.65 23.59 11.23
C LEU A 224 22.72 25.10 10.93
N ARG A 225 21.59 25.81 10.97
CA ARG A 225 21.54 27.25 10.70
C ARG A 225 22.03 28.12 11.86
N LYS A 226 21.73 27.73 13.10
CA LYS A 226 21.92 28.58 14.29
C LYS A 226 22.99 28.07 15.27
N GLY A 227 23.51 26.85 15.08
CA GLY A 227 24.52 26.28 15.98
C GLY A 227 24.02 26.07 17.41
N SER A 228 22.80 25.56 17.60
CA SER A 228 22.18 25.41 18.92
C SER A 228 22.75 24.22 19.71
N SER A 229 23.21 24.44 20.94
CA SER A 229 23.59 23.39 21.90
C SER A 229 22.44 22.47 22.31
N ASP A 230 21.19 22.84 22.02
CA ASP A 230 19.99 22.19 22.54
C ASP A 230 19.44 21.08 21.63
N LEU A 231 20.12 20.76 20.52
CA LEU A 231 19.69 19.70 19.61
C LEU A 231 19.58 18.35 20.34
N VAL A 232 20.58 17.98 21.13
CA VAL A 232 20.60 16.70 21.84
C VAL A 232 19.41 16.56 22.82
N PRO A 233 19.16 17.51 23.74
CA PRO A 233 17.97 17.50 24.58
C PRO A 233 16.66 17.35 23.81
N LEU A 234 16.49 18.09 22.70
CA LEU A 234 15.30 18.03 21.86
C LEU A 234 15.12 16.65 21.22
N LEU A 235 16.18 16.08 20.66
CA LEU A 235 16.16 14.74 20.07
C LEU A 235 15.88 13.65 21.11
N LYS A 236 16.39 13.80 22.33
CA LYS A 236 16.13 12.86 23.44
C LYS A 236 14.68 12.90 23.89
N LEU A 237 14.09 14.10 24.02
CA LEU A 237 12.66 14.27 24.30
C LEU A 237 11.82 13.62 23.19
N GLN A 238 12.13 13.92 21.93
CA GLN A 238 11.42 13.37 20.78
C GLN A 238 11.53 11.83 20.71
N SER A 239 12.70 11.27 21.03
CA SER A 239 12.89 9.82 21.08
C SER A 239 12.01 9.17 22.14
N ASN A 240 11.95 9.76 23.35
CA ASN A 240 11.07 9.30 24.43
C ASN A 240 9.59 9.35 24.02
N GLU A 241 9.13 10.44 23.40
CA GLU A 241 7.76 10.55 22.87
C GLU A 241 7.47 9.43 21.85
N CYS A 242 8.38 9.21 20.90
CA CYS A 242 8.23 8.17 19.88
C CYS A 242 8.23 6.76 20.49
N TRP A 243 9.02 6.53 21.54
CA TRP A 243 9.03 5.28 22.28
C TRP A 243 7.71 5.02 23.01
N GLN A 244 7.15 6.03 23.68
CA GLN A 244 5.84 5.92 24.32
C GLN A 244 4.74 5.68 23.29
N LEU A 245 4.79 6.35 22.14
CA LEU A 245 3.88 6.09 21.03
C LEU A 245 3.98 4.63 20.55
N ARG A 246 5.19 4.10 20.35
CA ARG A 246 5.40 2.69 19.96
C ARG A 246 4.80 1.73 21.00
N LYS A 247 4.99 1.99 22.28
CA LYS A 247 4.39 1.19 23.38
C LYS A 247 2.86 1.26 23.35
N SER A 248 2.29 2.45 23.15
CA SER A 248 0.84 2.65 23.06
C SER A 248 0.23 1.92 21.85
N LEU A 249 0.92 1.93 20.70
CA LEU A 249 0.49 1.24 19.48
C LEU A 249 0.52 -0.28 19.68
N ALA A 250 1.56 -0.82 20.32
CA ALA A 250 1.63 -2.23 20.66
C ALA A 250 0.46 -2.64 21.57
N LYS A 251 0.14 -1.81 22.58
CA LYS A 251 -1.02 -2.03 23.46
C LYS A 251 -2.34 -2.04 22.68
N ARG A 252 -2.57 -1.03 21.84
CA ARG A 252 -3.77 -0.93 20.99
C ARG A 252 -3.93 -2.11 20.04
N LEU A 253 -2.84 -2.56 19.41
CA LEU A 253 -2.88 -3.74 18.54
C LEU A 253 -3.23 -5.01 19.32
N GLY A 254 -2.77 -5.13 20.57
CA GLY A 254 -3.18 -6.21 21.46
C GLY A 254 -4.67 -6.15 21.84
N GLU A 255 -5.17 -4.95 22.13
CA GLU A 255 -6.60 -4.72 22.40
C GLU A 255 -7.47 -5.04 21.17
N GLU A 256 -7.09 -4.57 19.98
CA GLU A 256 -7.78 -4.89 18.72
C GLU A 256 -7.78 -6.39 18.41
N ALA A 257 -6.67 -7.09 18.70
CA ALA A 257 -6.60 -8.55 18.56
C ALA A 257 -7.59 -9.24 19.51
N SER A 258 -7.70 -8.77 20.76
CA SER A 258 -8.68 -9.25 21.72
C SER A 258 -10.12 -9.02 21.24
N THR A 259 -10.44 -7.83 20.72
CA THR A 259 -11.78 -7.54 20.18
C THR A 259 -12.12 -8.42 18.97
N LYS A 260 -11.15 -8.74 18.10
CA LYS A 260 -11.39 -9.63 16.95
C LYS A 260 -11.74 -11.07 17.35
N LEU A 261 -11.31 -11.52 18.52
CA LEU A 261 -11.68 -12.84 19.06
C LEU A 261 -13.13 -12.89 19.58
N VAL A 262 -13.72 -11.74 19.92
CA VAL A 262 -15.11 -11.67 20.37
C VAL A 262 -16.09 -12.06 19.25
N LEU A 263 -15.78 -11.76 18.00
CA LEU A 263 -16.68 -12.05 16.87
C LEU A 263 -16.88 -13.57 16.64
N PRO A 264 -15.84 -14.41 16.57
CA PRO A 264 -15.99 -15.87 16.58
C PRO A 264 -16.80 -16.41 17.77
N LEU A 265 -16.55 -15.87 18.97
CA LEU A 265 -17.27 -16.27 20.19
C LEU A 265 -18.78 -15.96 20.08
N MET A 266 -19.13 -14.81 19.51
CA MET A 266 -20.53 -14.44 19.26
C MET A 266 -21.21 -15.38 18.26
N ILE A 267 -20.52 -15.77 17.18
CA ILE A 267 -21.06 -16.73 16.19
C ILE A 267 -21.29 -18.10 16.83
N MET A 268 -20.33 -18.58 17.64
CA MET A 268 -20.48 -19.84 18.37
C MET A 268 -21.65 -19.79 19.35
N PHE A 269 -21.80 -18.69 20.08
CA PHE A 269 -22.91 -18.49 21.02
C PHE A 269 -24.27 -18.54 20.33
N VAL A 270 -24.42 -17.84 19.20
CA VAL A 270 -25.66 -17.89 18.39
C VAL A 270 -25.91 -19.31 17.86
N GLY A 271 -24.86 -20.03 17.44
CA GLY A 271 -24.97 -21.43 17.01
C GLY A 271 -25.49 -22.37 18.10
N ILE A 272 -24.95 -22.25 19.32
CA ILE A 272 -25.42 -23.01 20.49
C ILE A 272 -26.89 -22.68 20.79
N LEU A 273 -27.25 -21.40 20.72
CA LEU A 273 -28.62 -20.94 20.98
C LEU A 273 -29.63 -21.55 19.97
N ILE A 274 -29.26 -21.64 18.69
CA ILE A 274 -30.08 -22.32 17.67
C ILE A 274 -30.24 -23.81 18.03
N ILE A 275 -29.16 -24.51 18.36
CA ILE A 275 -29.21 -25.94 18.71
C ILE A 275 -30.10 -26.21 19.91
N VAL A 276 -30.12 -25.33 20.90
CA VAL A 276 -30.95 -25.48 22.11
C VAL A 276 -32.41 -25.13 21.85
N ILE A 277 -32.68 -24.04 21.12
CA ILE A 277 -34.05 -23.55 20.89
C ILE A 277 -34.81 -24.39 19.87
N LEU A 278 -34.15 -24.88 18.82
CA LEU A 278 -34.79 -25.66 17.76
C LEU A 278 -35.63 -26.85 18.28
N PRO A 279 -35.09 -27.75 19.14
CA PRO A 279 -35.87 -28.86 19.68
C PRO A 279 -36.98 -28.40 20.64
N ALA A 280 -36.76 -27.33 21.41
CA ALA A 280 -37.77 -26.79 22.32
C ALA A 280 -38.98 -26.22 21.56
N VAL A 281 -38.73 -25.50 20.45
CA VAL A 281 -39.80 -25.00 19.57
C VAL A 281 -40.49 -26.15 18.83
N MET A 282 -39.73 -27.16 18.38
CA MET A 282 -40.33 -28.34 17.75
C MET A 282 -41.25 -29.07 18.73
N GLN A 283 -40.83 -29.29 19.98
CA GLN A 283 -41.66 -29.94 21.00
C GLN A 283 -42.95 -29.15 21.31
N LEU A 284 -42.88 -27.82 21.35
CA LEU A 284 -44.06 -26.98 21.57
C LEU A 284 -45.05 -27.02 20.39
N LYS A 285 -44.58 -27.35 19.18
CA LYS A 285 -45.39 -27.42 17.96
C LYS A 285 -46.09 -28.78 17.78
N TYR A 286 -45.67 -29.80 18.54
CA TYR A 286 -46.25 -31.15 18.55
C TYR A 286 -47.18 -31.40 19.76
N LEU A 287 -47.37 -30.40 20.62
CA LEU A 287 -48.40 -30.31 21.67
C LEU A 287 -49.60 -29.50 21.16
#